data_AF-A0A7V9BJ72-F1
#
_entry.id   AF-A0A7V9BJ72-F1
#
_cell.length_a   1.000
_cell.length_b   1.000
_cell.length_c   1.000
_cell.angle_alpha   90.00
_cell.angle_beta   90.00
_cell.angle_gamma   90.00
#
_symmetry.space_group_name_H-M   'P 1'
#
loop_
_entity.id
_entity.type
_entity.pdbx_description
1 polymer ?
#
loop_
_entity_poly.entity_id
_entity_poly.type
_entity_poly.pdbx_seq_one_letter_code
_entity_poly.pdbx_strand_id
1 'polypeptide(L)'
;MAVFLSFLLTLRHCARSRAVLQLELLALRHQLAVLKRSRPRRLRLAPADRLLWVWLSRVWSEWRVALVIVQPETVVTWHRRGVRLFWTWQSRRRIGRPSIPPDIRALIRTMSDANPRWGAPRIHGEWLQLGIDLSQATVAKYRVRRRQPPSQTWRTFLANHRAQLVAADFFVVPTATCRLLFVL
;
A
#
# COMPACT_ATOMS: atom_id res chain seq x y z
N MET A 1 -47.52 -11.83 -10.19
CA MET A 1 -46.20 -11.28 -9.80
C MET A 1 -45.04 -12.23 -10.09
N ALA A 2 -45.05 -13.48 -9.61
CA ALA A 2 -43.94 -14.43 -9.83
C ALA A 2 -43.69 -14.75 -11.33
N VAL A 3 -44.74 -14.93 -12.13
CA VAL A 3 -44.62 -15.25 -13.57
C VAL A 3 -43.99 -14.10 -14.36
N PHE A 4 -44.37 -12.86 -14.06
CA PHE A 4 -43.82 -11.67 -14.71
C PHE A 4 -42.34 -11.47 -14.38
N LEU A 5 -41.95 -11.67 -13.11
CA LEU A 5 -40.54 -11.66 -12.69
C LEU A 5 -39.74 -12.77 -13.38
N SER A 6 -40.33 -13.97 -13.48
CA SER A 6 -39.72 -15.10 -14.18
C SER A 6 -39.46 -14.77 -15.66
N PHE A 7 -40.46 -14.17 -16.32
CA PHE A 7 -40.38 -13.78 -17.73
C PHE A 7 -39.32 -12.69 -17.99
N LEU A 8 -39.28 -11.65 -17.14
CA LEU A 8 -38.27 -10.59 -17.21
C LEU A 8 -36.85 -11.13 -16.94
N LEU A 9 -36.71 -12.06 -15.99
CA LEU A 9 -35.45 -12.74 -15.72
C LEU A 9 -34.99 -13.59 -16.91
N THR A 10 -35.91 -14.31 -17.57
CA THR A 10 -35.58 -15.11 -18.77
C THR A 10 -35.16 -14.25 -19.96
N LEU A 11 -35.83 -13.12 -20.20
CA LEU A 11 -35.47 -12.16 -21.24
C LEU A 11 -34.08 -11.54 -20.99
N ARG A 12 -33.80 -11.16 -19.74
CA ARG A 12 -32.48 -10.69 -19.30
C ARG A 12 -31.40 -11.77 -19.43
N HIS A 13 -31.77 -13.05 -19.26
CA HIS A 13 -30.88 -14.20 -19.45
C HIS A 13 -30.51 -14.40 -20.93
N CYS A 14 -31.47 -14.26 -21.85
CA CYS A 14 -31.22 -14.33 -23.29
C CYS A 14 -30.32 -13.20 -23.81
N ALA A 15 -30.37 -12.03 -23.19
CA ALA A 15 -29.55 -10.89 -23.56
C ALA A 15 -28.12 -10.92 -22.98
N ARG A 16 -27.82 -11.83 -22.04
CA ARG A 16 -26.50 -11.90 -21.39
C ARG A 16 -25.53 -12.80 -22.17
N SER A 17 -24.30 -12.33 -22.30
CA SER A 17 -23.19 -13.15 -22.82
C SER A 17 -23.04 -14.44 -22.02
N ARG A 18 -22.80 -15.57 -22.71
CA ARG A 18 -22.59 -16.90 -22.10
C ARG A 18 -21.55 -16.87 -20.96
N ALA A 19 -20.53 -16.03 -21.08
CA ALA A 19 -19.51 -15.85 -20.04
C ALA A 19 -20.09 -15.29 -18.74
N VAL A 20 -21.00 -14.31 -18.81
CA VAL A 20 -21.64 -13.70 -17.64
C VAL A 20 -22.54 -14.70 -16.92
N LEU A 21 -23.26 -15.53 -17.69
CA LEU A 21 -24.10 -16.60 -17.14
C LEU A 21 -23.28 -17.65 -16.38
N GLN A 22 -22.13 -18.05 -16.94
CA GLN A 22 -21.22 -18.98 -16.28
C GLN A 22 -20.66 -18.40 -14.98
N LEU A 23 -20.28 -17.11 -14.97
CA LEU A 23 -19.80 -16.43 -13.76
C LEU A 23 -20.89 -16.33 -12.68
N GLU A 24 -22.13 -16.04 -13.07
CA GLU A 24 -23.28 -16.03 -12.17
C GLU A 24 -23.55 -17.41 -11.56
N LEU A 25 -23.53 -18.46 -12.39
CA LEU A 25 -23.68 -19.84 -11.92
C LEU A 25 -22.55 -20.25 -10.95
N LEU A 26 -21.30 -19.87 -11.25
CA LEU A 26 -20.15 -20.11 -10.38
C LEU A 26 -20.31 -19.39 -9.02
N ALA A 27 -20.73 -18.13 -9.05
CA ALA A 27 -20.97 -17.33 -7.85
C ALA A 27 -22.04 -17.97 -6.94
N LEU A 28 -23.17 -18.38 -7.53
CA LEU A 28 -24.28 -19.02 -6.80
C LEU A 28 -23.90 -20.40 -6.27
N ARG A 29 -23.20 -21.24 -7.06
CA ARG A 29 -22.70 -22.54 -6.60
C ARG A 29 -21.72 -22.38 -5.45
N HIS A 30 -20.84 -21.39 -5.52
CA HIS A 30 -19.90 -21.09 -4.44
C HIS A 30 -20.63 -20.66 -3.15
N GLN A 31 -21.65 -19.80 -3.25
CA GLN A 31 -22.49 -19.42 -2.10
C GLN A 31 -23.17 -20.61 -1.45
N LEU A 32 -23.75 -21.51 -2.25
CA LEU A 32 -24.36 -22.74 -1.75
C LEU A 32 -23.34 -23.65 -1.06
N ALA A 33 -22.12 -23.77 -1.61
CA ALA A 33 -21.05 -24.56 -1.02
C ALA A 33 -20.59 -24.00 0.34
N VAL A 34 -20.40 -22.67 0.43
CA VAL A 34 -20.03 -21.99 1.68
C VAL A 34 -21.14 -22.15 2.74
N LEU A 35 -22.40 -22.05 2.34
CA LEU A 35 -23.54 -22.19 3.23
C LEU A 35 -23.70 -23.62 3.76
N LYS A 36 -23.53 -24.63 2.89
CA LYS A 36 -23.52 -26.05 3.29
C LYS A 36 -22.38 -26.36 4.28
N ARG A 37 -21.19 -25.78 4.06
CA ARG A 37 -20.02 -25.95 4.94
C ARG A 37 -20.14 -25.25 6.29
N SER A 38 -20.91 -24.17 6.38
CA SER A 38 -20.91 -23.26 7.55
C SER A 38 -22.06 -23.45 8.55
N ARG A 39 -23.01 -24.37 8.30
CA ARG A 39 -24.05 -24.71 9.28
C ARG A 39 -23.44 -25.48 10.47
N PRO A 40 -23.80 -25.16 11.75
CA PRO A 40 -25.02 -24.48 12.17
C PRO A 40 -24.86 -23.04 12.71
N ARG A 41 -23.66 -22.52 13.03
CA ARG A 41 -23.56 -21.31 13.88
C ARG A 41 -22.78 -20.10 13.35
N ARG A 42 -21.88 -20.23 12.36
CA ARG A 42 -21.13 -19.06 11.80
C ARG A 42 -20.68 -19.30 10.36
N LEU A 43 -20.92 -18.32 9.49
CA LEU A 43 -20.36 -18.26 8.13
C LEU A 43 -18.82 -18.20 8.21
N ARG A 44 -18.15 -19.32 7.88
CA ARG A 44 -16.69 -19.40 7.85
C ARG A 44 -16.22 -19.19 6.41
N LEU A 45 -15.92 -17.94 6.07
CA LEU A 45 -15.32 -17.57 4.78
C LEU A 45 -13.82 -17.82 4.82
N ALA A 46 -13.35 -18.79 4.03
CA ALA A 46 -11.94 -19.10 3.86
C ALA A 46 -11.23 -17.98 3.06
N PRO A 47 -9.90 -17.87 3.16
CA PRO A 47 -9.13 -16.91 2.34
C PRO A 47 -9.35 -17.11 0.84
N ALA A 48 -9.48 -18.36 0.38
CA ALA A 48 -9.78 -18.69 -1.01
C ALA A 48 -11.14 -18.13 -1.47
N ASP A 49 -12.17 -18.22 -0.63
CA ASP A 49 -13.50 -17.68 -0.91
C ASP A 49 -13.45 -16.15 -1.09
N ARG A 50 -12.66 -15.46 -0.25
CA ARG A 50 -12.47 -14.01 -0.36
C ARG A 50 -11.73 -13.62 -1.64
N LEU A 51 -10.69 -14.37 -2.01
CA LEU A 51 -9.94 -14.14 -3.24
C LEU A 51 -10.80 -14.37 -4.48
N LEU A 52 -11.64 -15.41 -4.47
CA LEU A 52 -12.60 -15.69 -5.55
C LEU A 52 -13.57 -14.51 -5.74
N TRP A 53 -14.16 -13.98 -4.66
CA TRP A 53 -15.06 -12.83 -4.75
C TRP A 53 -14.36 -11.55 -5.19
N VAL A 54 -13.13 -11.30 -4.73
CA VAL A 54 -12.32 -10.17 -5.21
C VAL A 54 -12.03 -10.32 -6.70
N TRP A 55 -11.71 -11.52 -7.19
CA TRP A 55 -11.50 -11.79 -8.61
C TRP A 55 -12.79 -11.61 -9.43
N LEU A 56 -13.91 -12.17 -8.97
CA LEU A 56 -15.22 -11.99 -9.62
C LEU A 56 -15.60 -10.52 -9.73
N SER A 57 -15.37 -9.72 -8.68
CA SER A 57 -15.67 -8.28 -8.67
C SER A 57 -14.88 -7.48 -9.70
N ARG A 58 -13.78 -8.03 -10.23
CA ARG A 58 -12.95 -7.41 -11.27
C ARG A 58 -13.37 -7.78 -12.69
N VAL A 59 -13.84 -9.02 -12.89
CA VAL A 59 -14.15 -9.55 -14.23
C VAL A 59 -15.60 -9.33 -14.61
N TRP A 60 -16.50 -9.26 -13.61
CA TRP A 60 -17.93 -9.16 -13.82
C TRP A 60 -18.45 -7.81 -13.30
N SER A 61 -19.08 -7.00 -14.15
CA SER A 61 -19.63 -5.69 -13.78
C SER A 61 -20.87 -5.76 -12.87
N GLU A 62 -21.68 -6.81 -12.99
CA GLU A 62 -22.94 -6.97 -12.23
C GLU A 62 -22.83 -7.91 -11.03
N TRP A 63 -21.62 -8.18 -10.55
CA TRP A 63 -21.34 -9.06 -9.40
C TRP A 63 -22.15 -8.72 -8.13
N ARG A 64 -22.53 -7.46 -7.95
CA ARG A 64 -23.30 -6.97 -6.80
C ARG A 64 -24.70 -7.58 -6.75
N VAL A 65 -25.30 -7.87 -7.90
CA VAL A 65 -26.67 -8.41 -7.99
C VAL A 65 -26.72 -9.89 -7.57
N ALA A 66 -25.63 -10.63 -7.74
CA ALA A 66 -25.56 -12.05 -7.38
C ALA A 66 -25.09 -12.30 -5.93
N LEU A 67 -24.83 -11.24 -5.17
CA LEU A 67 -24.46 -11.36 -3.77
C LEU A 67 -25.70 -11.46 -2.88
N VAL A 68 -25.94 -12.66 -2.34
CA VAL A 68 -27.06 -12.92 -1.41
C VAL A 68 -26.56 -13.08 0.03
N ILE A 69 -25.37 -13.67 0.22
CA ILE A 69 -24.84 -14.02 1.55
C ILE A 69 -23.94 -12.93 2.13
N VAL A 70 -23.17 -12.24 1.30
CA VAL A 70 -22.14 -11.28 1.72
C VAL A 70 -22.50 -9.91 1.17
N GLN A 71 -22.44 -8.88 2.01
CA GLN A 71 -22.65 -7.50 1.57
C GLN A 71 -21.57 -7.08 0.55
N PRO A 72 -21.92 -6.38 -0.53
CA PRO A 72 -20.96 -5.93 -1.54
C PRO A 72 -19.86 -5.04 -0.95
N GLU A 73 -20.17 -4.27 0.09
CA GLU A 73 -19.21 -3.46 0.84
C GLU A 73 -18.09 -4.32 1.42
N THR A 74 -18.42 -5.53 1.89
CA THR A 74 -17.45 -6.46 2.48
C THR A 74 -16.44 -6.92 1.42
N VAL A 75 -16.88 -7.24 0.21
CA VAL A 75 -15.98 -7.62 -0.89
C VAL A 75 -15.04 -6.47 -1.26
N VAL A 76 -15.56 -5.23 -1.29
CA VAL A 76 -14.73 -4.03 -1.51
C VAL A 76 -13.69 -3.87 -0.40
N THR A 77 -14.04 -4.11 0.87
CA THR A 77 -13.06 -4.06 1.96
C THR A 77 -11.96 -5.11 1.82
N TRP A 78 -12.29 -6.33 1.37
CA TRP A 78 -11.29 -7.37 1.09
C TRP A 78 -10.37 -6.97 -0.04
N HIS A 79 -10.91 -6.39 -1.12
CA HIS A 79 -10.11 -5.86 -2.21
C HIS A 79 -9.15 -4.77 -1.73
N ARG A 80 -9.65 -3.77 -0.99
CA ARG A 80 -8.82 -2.69 -0.42
C ARG A 80 -7.73 -3.23 0.53
N ARG A 81 -8.05 -4.25 1.33
CA ARG A 81 -7.08 -4.91 2.22
C ARG A 81 -6.01 -5.66 1.42
N GLY A 82 -6.40 -6.35 0.35
CA GLY A 82 -5.47 -7.03 -0.57
C GLY A 82 -4.52 -6.05 -1.25
N VAL A 83 -5.05 -4.94 -1.78
CA VAL A 83 -4.25 -3.85 -2.35
C VAL A 83 -3.30 -3.26 -1.32
N ARG A 84 -3.77 -2.99 -0.10
CA ARG A 84 -2.90 -2.52 0.99
C ARG A 84 -1.76 -3.51 1.28
N LEU A 85 -2.05 -4.80 1.37
CA LEU A 85 -1.03 -5.84 1.61
C LEU A 85 -0.02 -5.94 0.46
N PHE A 86 -0.49 -5.83 -0.78
CA PHE A 86 0.37 -5.77 -1.95
C PHE A 86 1.33 -4.58 -1.87
N TRP A 87 0.81 -3.38 -1.57
CA TRP A 87 1.65 -2.19 -1.44
C TRP A 87 2.55 -2.23 -0.22
N THR A 88 2.12 -2.79 0.91
CA THR A 88 3.01 -2.95 2.06
C THR A 88 4.14 -3.92 1.77
N TRP A 89 3.87 -5.01 1.04
CA TRP A 89 4.89 -5.95 0.58
C TRP A 89 5.83 -5.30 -0.45
N GLN A 90 5.29 -4.64 -1.47
CA GLN A 90 6.06 -3.97 -2.51
C GLN A 90 6.94 -2.84 -1.96
N SER A 91 6.45 -2.12 -0.94
CA SER A 91 7.20 -1.07 -0.24
C SER A 91 8.12 -1.59 0.85
N ARG A 92 8.13 -2.90 1.15
CA ARG A 92 9.16 -3.47 2.02
C ARG A 92 10.50 -3.12 1.39
N ARG A 93 11.31 -2.36 2.12
CA ARG A 93 12.65 -1.97 1.69
C ARG A 93 13.39 -3.24 1.29
N ARG A 94 13.78 -3.33 0.01
CA ARG A 94 14.89 -4.22 -0.37
C ARG A 94 16.04 -3.87 0.56
N ILE A 95 16.66 -4.90 1.12
CA ILE A 95 17.79 -4.80 2.06
C ILE A 95 18.71 -3.69 1.55
N GLY A 96 18.80 -2.61 2.33
CA GLY A 96 19.54 -1.41 1.92
C GLY A 96 21.04 -1.69 1.82
N ARG A 97 21.83 -0.65 1.54
CA ARG A 97 23.31 -0.73 1.56
C ARG A 97 23.76 -1.49 2.82
N PRO A 98 24.65 -2.50 2.69
CA PRO A 98 25.15 -3.26 3.83
C PRO A 98 25.65 -2.31 4.91
N SER A 99 25.32 -2.63 6.14
CA SER A 99 25.74 -1.82 7.28
C SER A 99 27.27 -1.83 7.35
N ILE A 100 27.84 -0.66 7.58
CA ILE A 100 29.25 -0.50 7.92
C ILE A 100 29.55 -1.28 9.21
N PRO A 101 30.77 -1.84 9.35
CA PRO A 101 31.21 -2.50 10.57
C PRO A 101 30.87 -1.70 11.84
N PRO A 102 30.47 -2.37 12.93
CA PRO A 102 30.08 -1.72 14.17
C PRO A 102 31.21 -0.88 14.77
N ASP A 103 32.46 -1.29 14.59
CA ASP A 103 33.65 -0.62 15.15
C ASP A 103 33.85 0.76 14.54
N ILE A 104 33.75 0.87 13.21
CA ILE A 104 33.81 2.15 12.49
C ILE A 104 32.68 3.07 12.96
N ARG A 105 31.47 2.52 13.15
CA ARG A 105 30.33 3.29 13.66
C ARG A 105 30.57 3.80 15.07
N ALA A 106 31.12 2.96 15.95
CA ALA A 106 31.45 3.33 17.31
C ALA A 106 32.49 4.46 17.32
N LEU A 107 33.55 4.34 16.50
CA LEU A 107 34.59 5.36 16.41
C LEU A 107 34.06 6.71 15.90
N ILE A 108 33.19 6.72 14.88
CA ILE A 108 32.52 7.94 14.41
C ILE A 108 31.74 8.62 15.54
N ARG A 109 31.05 7.85 16.38
CA ARG A 109 30.29 8.38 17.51
C ARG A 109 31.22 8.94 18.59
N THR A 110 32.26 8.20 18.97
CA THR A 110 33.25 8.65 19.95
C THR A 110 33.91 9.97 19.54
N MET A 111 34.35 10.08 18.28
CA MET A 111 34.93 11.33 17.77
C MET A 111 33.93 12.48 17.73
N SER A 112 32.68 12.19 17.35
CA SER A 112 31.58 13.16 17.32
C SER A 112 31.21 13.68 18.70
N ASP A 113 31.23 12.82 19.72
CA ASP A 113 30.88 13.20 21.09
C ASP A 113 32.01 13.97 21.76
N ALA A 114 33.25 13.55 21.53
CA ALA A 114 34.44 14.23 22.01
C ALA A 114 34.61 15.62 21.36
N ASN A 115 34.15 15.82 20.12
CA ASN A 115 34.32 17.07 19.38
C ASN A 115 32.99 17.67 18.88
N PRO A 116 32.23 18.35 19.77
CA PRO A 116 30.90 18.87 19.48
C PRO A 116 30.81 19.85 18.30
N ARG A 117 31.89 20.60 18.05
CA ARG A 117 31.95 21.63 17.01
C ARG A 117 32.28 21.07 15.64
N TRP A 118 32.68 19.80 15.56
CA TRP A 118 33.12 19.21 14.29
C TRP A 118 31.92 18.75 13.45
N GLY A 119 31.83 19.28 12.24
CA GLY A 119 30.89 18.82 11.22
C GLY A 119 31.35 17.52 10.54
N ALA A 120 30.46 16.91 9.76
CA ALA A 120 30.82 15.74 8.94
C ALA A 120 32.02 15.96 8.00
N PRO A 121 32.18 17.13 7.34
CA PRO A 121 33.37 17.38 6.52
C PRO A 121 34.67 17.32 7.32
N ARG A 122 34.68 17.90 8.54
CA ARG A 122 35.88 17.94 9.38
C ARG A 122 36.25 16.54 9.87
N ILE A 123 35.29 15.78 10.42
CA ILE A 123 35.53 14.40 10.85
C ILE A 123 35.98 13.54 9.67
N HIS A 124 35.38 13.70 8.49
CA HIS A 124 35.82 12.97 7.30
C HIS A 124 37.27 13.27 6.91
N GLY A 125 37.71 14.53 7.00
CA GLY A 125 39.10 14.91 6.77
C GLY A 125 40.10 14.20 7.71
N GLU A 126 39.76 14.06 8.99
CA GLU A 126 40.58 13.32 9.96
C GLU A 126 40.68 11.83 9.60
N TRP A 127 39.60 11.23 9.06
CA TRP A 127 39.61 9.84 8.61
C TRP A 127 40.49 9.63 7.36
N LEU A 128 40.47 10.58 6.43
CA LEU A 128 41.38 10.57 5.28
C LEU A 128 42.84 10.64 5.73
N GLN A 129 43.16 11.43 6.76
CA GLN A 129 44.50 11.49 7.34
C GLN A 129 44.93 10.17 8.00
N LEU A 130 43.98 9.41 8.56
CA LEU A 130 44.21 8.07 9.11
C LEU A 130 44.28 6.96 8.03
N GLY A 131 44.17 7.31 6.75
CA GLY A 131 44.21 6.37 5.63
C GLY A 131 42.94 5.54 5.45
N ILE A 132 41.83 5.94 6.06
CA ILE A 132 40.56 5.20 6.00
C ILE A 132 39.59 5.89 5.03
N ASP A 133 39.26 5.21 3.94
CA ASP A 133 38.32 5.73 2.94
C ASP A 133 36.85 5.49 3.35
N LEU A 134 36.20 6.55 3.83
CA LEU A 134 34.77 6.57 4.13
C LEU A 134 34.13 7.79 3.49
N SER A 135 32.93 7.64 2.92
CA SER A 135 32.22 8.80 2.38
C SER A 135 31.78 9.78 3.49
N GLN A 136 31.84 11.08 3.23
CA GLN A 136 31.30 12.10 4.14
C GLN A 136 29.83 11.85 4.53
N ALA A 137 29.03 11.32 3.59
CA ALA A 137 27.62 10.98 3.83
C ALA A 137 27.45 9.87 4.89
N THR A 138 28.37 8.91 4.91
CA THR A 138 28.45 7.87 5.94
C THR A 138 28.71 8.48 7.32
N VAL A 139 29.68 9.39 7.41
CA VAL A 139 30.00 10.09 8.66
C VAL A 139 28.78 10.90 9.12
N ALA A 140 28.13 11.65 8.22
CA ALA A 140 26.94 12.43 8.52
C ALA A 140 25.74 11.56 9.00
N LYS A 141 25.64 10.32 8.52
CA LYS A 141 24.60 9.37 8.94
C LYS A 141 24.81 8.89 10.38
N TYR A 142 26.05 8.60 10.77
CA TYR A 142 26.36 7.97 12.06
C TYR A 142 26.86 8.95 13.15
N ARG A 143 27.18 10.19 12.79
CA ARG A 143 27.49 11.28 13.73
C ARG A 143 26.35 11.47 14.73
N VAL A 144 26.69 11.77 15.98
CA VAL A 144 25.69 12.07 17.01
C VAL A 144 24.97 13.37 16.66
N ARG A 145 23.65 13.27 16.50
CA ARG A 145 22.79 14.42 16.23
C ARG A 145 22.37 15.01 17.56
N ARG A 146 22.82 16.25 17.80
CA ARG A 146 22.31 17.05 18.91
C ARG A 146 20.92 17.57 18.55
N ARG A 147 20.06 17.64 19.56
CA ARG A 147 18.72 18.22 19.40
C ARG A 147 18.91 19.70 19.03
N GLN A 148 18.47 20.05 17.82
CA GLN A 148 18.34 21.44 17.43
C GLN A 148 17.00 21.97 17.97
N PRO A 149 16.89 23.29 18.21
CA PRO A 149 15.59 23.89 18.45
C PRO A 149 14.64 23.53 17.30
N PRO A 150 13.33 23.38 17.56
CA PRO A 150 12.38 23.05 16.52
C PRO A 150 12.51 24.08 15.39
N SER A 151 12.50 23.60 14.15
CA SER A 151 12.36 24.47 12.99
C SER A 151 11.07 25.28 13.10
N GLN A 152 11.00 26.39 12.35
CA GLN A 152 9.78 27.18 12.26
C GLN A 152 8.56 26.29 11.97
N THR A 153 7.41 26.63 12.56
CA THR A 153 6.19 25.86 12.33
C THR A 153 5.79 25.92 10.86
N TRP A 154 5.07 24.89 10.38
CA TRP A 154 4.61 24.85 8.99
C TRP A 154 3.78 26.08 8.61
N ARG A 155 2.97 26.61 9.53
CA ARG A 155 2.20 27.83 9.34
C ARG A 155 3.10 29.05 9.11
N THR A 156 4.16 29.18 9.89
CA THR A 156 5.14 30.28 9.77
C THR A 156 5.93 30.16 8.46
N PHE A 157 6.38 28.95 8.11
CA PHE A 157 7.06 28.69 6.85
C PHE A 157 6.19 29.06 5.64
N LEU A 158 4.93 28.60 5.61
CA LEU A 158 4.00 28.93 4.54
C LEU A 158 3.72 30.44 4.47
N ALA A 159 3.53 31.10 5.61
CA ALA A 159 3.33 32.55 5.63
C ALA A 159 4.51 33.31 5.00
N ASN A 160 5.74 32.87 5.28
CA ASN A 160 6.96 33.46 4.75
C ASN A 160 7.14 33.22 3.25
N HIS A 161 6.79 32.02 2.76
CA HIS A 161 7.08 31.60 1.39
C HIS A 161 5.88 31.60 0.44
N ARG A 162 4.67 31.96 0.89
CA ARG A 162 3.43 31.91 0.07
C ARG A 162 3.56 32.60 -1.30
N ALA A 163 4.29 33.72 -1.37
CA ALA A 163 4.44 34.50 -2.59
C ALA A 163 5.40 33.85 -3.62
N GLN A 164 6.15 32.83 -3.18
CA GLN A 164 7.15 32.12 -3.98
C GLN A 164 6.75 30.65 -4.22
N LEU A 165 5.62 30.21 -3.66
CA LEU A 165 5.14 28.83 -3.79
C LEU A 165 4.13 28.72 -4.91
N VAL A 166 4.35 27.76 -5.81
CA VAL A 166 3.36 27.27 -6.77
C VAL A 166 2.88 25.92 -6.27
N ALA A 167 1.58 25.77 -6.07
CA ALA A 167 0.96 24.49 -5.77
C ALA A 167 0.47 23.86 -7.08
N ALA A 168 0.88 22.61 -7.32
CA ALA A 168 0.35 21.77 -8.39
C ALA A 168 -0.13 20.46 -7.75
N ASP A 169 -1.40 20.14 -7.94
CA ASP A 169 -1.96 18.87 -7.49
C ASP A 169 -1.79 17.82 -8.59
N PHE A 170 -1.19 16.69 -8.25
CA PHE A 170 -1.16 15.52 -9.13
C PHE A 170 -2.31 14.59 -8.74
N PHE A 171 -3.24 14.37 -9.67
CA PHE A 171 -4.24 13.33 -9.48
C PHE A 171 -3.62 11.97 -9.78
N VAL A 172 -3.67 11.08 -8.78
CA VAL A 172 -3.23 9.71 -8.95
C VAL A 172 -4.46 8.83 -9.14
N VAL A 173 -4.57 8.22 -10.32
CA VAL A 173 -5.59 7.21 -10.61
C VAL A 173 -4.95 5.83 -10.47
N PRO A 174 -5.19 5.09 -9.37
CA PRO A 174 -4.76 3.71 -9.27
C PRO A 174 -5.62 2.84 -10.20
N THR A 175 -5.00 2.15 -11.14
CA THR A 175 -5.69 1.23 -12.05
C THR A 175 -6.01 -0.11 -11.39
N ALA A 176 -6.88 -0.88 -12.02
CA ALA A 176 -7.24 -2.24 -11.59
C ALA A 176 -6.02 -3.20 -11.53
N THR A 177 -4.91 -2.89 -12.21
CA THR A 177 -3.65 -3.67 -12.17
C THR A 177 -2.66 -3.14 -11.13
N CYS A 178 -3.09 -2.25 -10.22
CA CYS A 178 -2.23 -1.57 -9.25
C CYS A 178 -1.10 -0.76 -9.92
N ARG A 179 -1.31 -0.28 -11.16
CA ARG A 179 -0.44 0.75 -11.74
C ARG A 179 -0.97 2.12 -11.32
N LEU A 180 -0.06 3.03 -10.99
CA LEU A 180 -0.41 4.42 -10.69
C LEU A 180 -0.31 5.22 -11.99
N LEU A 181 -1.42 5.80 -12.43
CA LEU A 181 -1.42 6.78 -13.51
C LEU A 181 -1.43 8.17 -12.87
N PHE A 182 -0.47 9.00 -13.26
CA PHE A 182 -0.43 10.40 -12.87
C PHE A 182 -1.13 11.19 -13.97
N VAL A 183 -2.20 11.89 -13.61
CA VAL A 183 -2.90 12.81 -14.49
C VAL A 183 -2.52 14.23 -14.06
N LEU A 184 -2.02 14.99 -15.02
CA LEU A 184 -1.72 16.43 -14.92
C LEU A 184 -2.98 17.24 -15.19
#